data_AF-A0A7W0FJQ3-F1
#
_entry.id   AF-A0A7W0FJQ3-F1
#
_cell.length_a   1.000
_cell.length_b   1.000
_cell.length_c   1.000
_cell.angle_alpha   90.00
_cell.angle_beta   90.00
_cell.angle_gamma   90.00
#
_symmetry.space_group_name_H-M   'P 1'
#
loop_
_entity.id
_entity.type
_entity.pdbx_description
1 polymer ?
#
loop_
_entity_poly.entity_id
_entity_poly.type
_entity_poly.pdbx_seq_one_letter_code
_entity_poly.pdbx_strand_id
1 'polypeptide(L)'
;MQVGSFSKLKNTLLFVDPWGYKGLSLRLVESVLKDWGCDCIFFFNYNRISMGLTNDLVKEHMDALFGENCAATLRAEIQNVGTSERELIIIEELCQTLKGKENRFVLPFRFRNNSGMRTSHHLIFVSKHFKGYEIMKEIMAKESSENIQGVPSFEYSPAAQRQPLLFELSRPIEDLEKMLIDDYKGKTLKMEDIYCEHNVGRRYIKRNYKTVLKKMKEEGKITTNPIDLRPGTFGDNVMVSFP
;
A
#
# COMPACT_ATOMS: atom_id res chain seq x y z
N MET A 1 5.26 -28.97 8.57
CA MET A 1 6.50 -28.26 9.00
C MET A 1 6.08 -27.31 10.11
N GLN A 2 6.51 -27.56 11.35
CA GLN A 2 6.18 -26.70 12.48
C GLN A 2 6.71 -25.28 12.19
N VAL A 3 5.81 -24.34 11.95
CA VAL A 3 6.17 -22.92 11.98
C VAL A 3 6.47 -22.63 13.45
N GLY A 4 7.74 -22.42 13.76
CA GLY A 4 8.20 -22.18 15.13
C GLY A 4 7.42 -21.02 15.73
N SER A 5 6.80 -21.25 16.89
CA SER A 5 6.30 -20.16 17.70
C SER A 5 7.52 -19.38 18.19
N PHE A 6 7.78 -18.21 17.62
CA PHE A 6 8.82 -17.33 18.16
C PHE A 6 8.52 -17.06 19.64
N SER A 7 9.53 -17.19 20.50
CA SER A 7 9.51 -16.59 21.83
C SER A 7 9.28 -15.07 21.71
N LYS A 8 9.03 -14.37 22.83
CA LYS A 8 8.87 -12.91 22.82
C LYS A 8 9.98 -12.24 22.00
N LEU A 9 9.60 -11.65 20.86
CA LEU A 9 10.51 -10.94 19.98
C LEU A 9 10.83 -9.56 20.59
N LYS A 10 12.07 -9.12 20.42
CA LYS A 10 12.43 -7.70 20.58
C LYS A 10 12.09 -6.97 19.27
N ASN A 11 12.40 -5.67 19.19
CA ASN A 11 12.24 -4.90 17.95
C ASN A 11 12.91 -5.63 16.78
N THR A 12 12.11 -6.01 15.79
CA THR A 12 12.53 -6.91 14.72
C THR A 12 11.90 -6.46 13.40
N LEU A 13 12.72 -6.32 12.37
CA LEU A 13 12.25 -6.29 10.99
C LEU A 13 12.50 -7.68 10.39
N LEU A 14 11.43 -8.43 10.12
CA LEU A 14 11.56 -9.75 9.51
C LEU A 14 11.36 -9.65 7.99
N PHE A 15 12.25 -10.28 7.23
CA PHE A 15 12.04 -10.55 5.82
C PHE A 15 11.75 -12.04 5.60
N VAL A 16 10.64 -12.35 4.93
CA VAL A 16 10.23 -13.74 4.61
C VAL A 16 10.18 -13.95 3.10
N ASP A 17 10.99 -14.87 2.60
CA ASP A 17 10.91 -15.35 1.22
C ASP A 17 10.46 -16.82 1.19
N PRO A 18 9.17 -17.12 0.95
CA PRO A 18 8.70 -18.49 0.89
C PRO A 18 9.20 -19.19 -0.36
N TRP A 19 9.74 -20.40 -0.19
CA TRP A 19 10.10 -21.26 -1.32
C TRP A 19 8.85 -21.86 -1.97
N GLY A 20 8.22 -21.08 -2.86
CA GLY A 20 6.92 -21.40 -3.44
C GLY A 20 5.77 -21.07 -2.49
N TYR A 21 4.93 -22.06 -2.17
CA TYR A 21 3.75 -21.89 -1.30
C TYR A 21 4.04 -22.17 0.18
N LYS A 22 5.19 -22.80 0.45
CA LYS A 22 5.53 -23.28 1.79
C LYS A 22 6.22 -22.19 2.58
N GLY A 23 5.74 -21.96 3.80
CA GLY A 23 6.39 -21.08 4.76
C GLY A 23 5.77 -19.69 4.91
N LEU A 24 4.77 -19.32 4.09
CA LEU A 24 3.99 -18.10 4.32
C LEU A 24 2.57 -18.47 4.77
N SER A 25 2.16 -17.97 5.92
CA SER A 25 0.81 -18.15 6.47
C SER A 25 0.43 -16.95 7.32
N LEU A 26 -0.87 -16.71 7.52
CA LEU A 26 -1.35 -15.68 8.43
C LEU A 26 -0.79 -15.88 9.84
N ARG A 27 -0.75 -17.13 10.30
CA ARG A 27 -0.17 -17.50 11.58
C ARG A 27 1.30 -17.08 11.71
N LEU A 28 2.09 -17.22 10.65
CA LEU A 28 3.48 -16.74 10.66
C LEU A 28 3.52 -15.22 10.82
N VAL A 29 2.75 -14.49 10.00
CA VAL A 29 2.71 -13.03 10.06
C VAL A 29 2.26 -12.56 11.44
N GLU A 30 1.21 -13.15 12.00
CA GLU A 30 0.71 -12.87 13.35
C GLU A 30 1.75 -13.18 14.42
N SER A 31 2.48 -14.30 14.30
CA SER A 31 3.50 -14.68 15.27
C SER A 31 4.65 -13.68 15.37
N VAL A 32 4.91 -12.94 14.31
CA VAL A 32 5.95 -11.91 14.21
C VAL A 32 5.41 -10.58 14.69
N LEU A 33 4.21 -10.21 14.23
CA LEU A 33 3.58 -8.94 14.58
C LEU A 33 2.97 -8.93 15.98
N LYS A 34 2.91 -10.03 16.74
CA LYS A 34 2.34 -10.03 18.10
C LYS A 34 3.11 -9.11 19.07
N ASP A 35 4.43 -9.04 18.94
CA ASP A 35 5.29 -8.32 19.87
C ASP A 35 5.44 -6.83 19.49
N TRP A 36 5.92 -6.01 20.42
CA TRP A 36 6.10 -4.58 20.19
C TRP A 36 7.29 -4.30 19.27
N GLY A 37 7.17 -3.27 18.41
CA GLY A 37 8.26 -2.85 17.52
C GLY A 37 8.64 -3.88 16.45
N CYS A 38 7.74 -4.78 16.10
CA CYS A 38 7.95 -5.81 15.09
C CYS A 38 7.21 -5.47 13.80
N ASP A 39 7.93 -5.49 12.68
CA ASP A 39 7.43 -5.27 11.33
C ASP A 39 7.85 -6.44 10.43
N CYS A 40 7.08 -6.70 9.38
CA CYS A 40 7.34 -7.81 8.46
C CYS A 40 7.32 -7.33 7.01
N ILE A 41 8.29 -7.79 6.22
CA ILE A 41 8.30 -7.72 4.77
C ILE A 41 8.28 -9.15 4.27
N PHE A 42 7.44 -9.46 3.28
CA PHE A 42 7.55 -10.77 2.63
C PHE A 42 7.43 -10.67 1.12
N PHE A 43 8.14 -11.60 0.48
CA PHE A 43 8.13 -11.79 -0.96
C PHE A 43 6.86 -12.54 -1.37
N PHE A 44 6.13 -11.97 -2.32
CA PHE A 44 4.85 -12.49 -2.79
C PHE A 44 4.88 -12.73 -4.31
N ASN A 45 5.08 -13.99 -4.69
CA ASN A 45 5.00 -14.40 -6.09
C ASN A 45 3.54 -14.60 -6.51
N TYR A 46 2.90 -13.51 -6.95
CA TYR A 46 1.51 -13.52 -7.41
C TYR A 46 1.24 -14.62 -8.46
N ASN A 47 2.14 -14.82 -9.43
CA ASN A 47 1.93 -15.81 -10.49
C ASN A 47 1.78 -17.22 -9.91
N ARG A 48 2.62 -17.58 -8.94
CA ARG A 48 2.49 -18.86 -8.23
C ARG A 48 1.18 -18.93 -7.47
N ILE A 49 0.87 -17.94 -6.63
CA ILE A 49 -0.35 -17.93 -5.81
C ILE A 49 -1.62 -18.04 -6.66
N SER A 50 -1.66 -17.30 -7.77
CA SER A 50 -2.76 -17.35 -8.74
C SER A 50 -3.01 -18.75 -9.29
N MET A 51 -1.94 -19.51 -9.59
CA MET A 51 -2.04 -20.93 -9.99
C MET A 51 -2.38 -21.86 -8.81
N GLY A 52 -1.87 -21.55 -7.62
CA GLY A 52 -2.12 -22.33 -6.41
C GLY A 52 -3.56 -22.26 -5.93
N LEU A 53 -4.26 -21.14 -6.13
CA LEU A 53 -5.66 -20.98 -5.75
C LEU A 53 -6.57 -21.99 -6.45
N THR A 54 -6.29 -22.34 -7.70
CA THR A 54 -7.07 -23.31 -8.48
C THR A 54 -6.55 -24.75 -8.40
N ASN A 55 -5.53 -25.02 -7.58
CA ASN A 55 -4.90 -26.34 -7.49
C ASN A 55 -5.13 -26.97 -6.12
N ASP A 56 -5.91 -28.05 -6.10
CA ASP A 56 -6.27 -28.77 -4.87
C ASP A 56 -5.07 -29.32 -4.09
N LEU A 57 -3.97 -29.66 -4.77
CA LEU A 57 -2.75 -30.19 -4.12
C LEU A 57 -2.07 -29.19 -3.17
N VAL A 58 -2.34 -27.89 -3.34
CA VAL A 58 -1.77 -26.83 -2.50
C VAL A 58 -2.86 -26.01 -1.81
N LYS A 59 -4.10 -26.51 -1.79
CA LYS A 59 -5.27 -25.85 -1.18
C LYS A 59 -4.98 -25.41 0.25
N GLU A 60 -4.41 -26.30 1.07
CA GLU A 60 -4.08 -26.02 2.47
C GLU A 60 -3.13 -24.84 2.64
N HIS A 61 -2.18 -24.63 1.71
CA HIS A 61 -1.28 -23.48 1.76
C HIS A 61 -1.98 -22.17 1.43
N MET A 62 -2.95 -22.21 0.50
CA MET A 62 -3.76 -21.03 0.16
C MET A 62 -4.70 -20.69 1.32
N ASP A 63 -5.33 -21.69 1.92
CA ASP A 63 -6.20 -21.50 3.08
C ASP A 63 -5.40 -21.00 4.29
N ALA A 64 -4.15 -21.44 4.47
CA ALA A 64 -3.27 -20.92 5.53
C ALA A 64 -2.82 -19.46 5.29
N LEU A 65 -2.82 -19.00 4.04
CA LEU A 65 -2.37 -17.68 3.62
C LEU A 65 -3.49 -16.64 3.59
N PHE A 66 -4.70 -17.02 3.16
CA PHE A 66 -5.86 -16.13 3.07
C PHE A 66 -6.88 -16.38 4.18
N GLY A 67 -6.83 -17.53 4.84
CA GLY A 67 -7.95 -18.05 5.63
C GLY A 67 -8.89 -18.86 4.73
N GLU A 68 -9.49 -19.92 5.28
CA GLU A 68 -10.28 -20.88 4.50
C GLU A 68 -11.47 -20.23 3.78
N ASN A 69 -12.23 -19.38 4.47
CA ASN A 69 -13.40 -18.70 3.90
C ASN A 69 -13.00 -17.70 2.81
N CYS A 70 -12.02 -16.83 3.08
CA CYS A 70 -11.49 -15.87 2.12
C CYS A 70 -10.90 -16.55 0.89
N ALA A 71 -10.13 -17.64 1.07
CA ALA A 71 -9.61 -18.43 -0.03
C ALA A 71 -10.72 -19.04 -0.89
N ALA A 72 -11.82 -19.51 -0.29
CA ALA A 72 -12.96 -20.04 -1.02
C ALA A 72 -13.65 -18.97 -1.88
N THR A 73 -13.92 -17.78 -1.31
CA THR A 73 -14.48 -16.64 -2.06
C THR A 73 -13.55 -16.21 -3.18
N LEU A 74 -12.27 -16.02 -2.88
CA LEU A 74 -11.26 -15.60 -3.85
C LEU A 74 -11.15 -16.58 -5.02
N ARG A 75 -11.24 -17.88 -4.76
CA ARG A 75 -11.27 -18.91 -5.82
C ARG A 75 -12.44 -18.74 -6.78
N ALA A 76 -13.62 -18.40 -6.27
CA ALA A 76 -14.81 -18.21 -7.10
C ALA A 76 -14.69 -16.93 -7.96
N GLU A 77 -14.21 -15.84 -7.35
CA GLU A 77 -14.09 -14.53 -8.03
C GLU A 77 -13.13 -14.58 -9.21
N ILE A 78 -11.98 -15.26 -9.07
CA ILE A 78 -10.92 -15.20 -10.09
C ILE A 78 -11.15 -16.12 -11.31
N GLN A 79 -12.16 -16.98 -11.31
CA GLN A 79 -12.35 -18.01 -12.36
C GLN A 79 -12.51 -17.42 -13.77
N ASN A 80 -13.16 -16.26 -13.91
CA ASN A 80 -13.52 -15.67 -15.20
C ASN A 80 -12.94 -14.26 -15.41
N VAL A 81 -11.84 -13.96 -14.73
CA VAL A 81 -11.24 -12.62 -14.69
C VAL A 81 -9.96 -12.58 -15.51
N GLY A 82 -9.74 -11.48 -16.23
CA GLY A 82 -8.51 -11.26 -17.00
C GLY A 82 -7.26 -11.17 -16.11
N THR A 83 -6.08 -11.45 -16.66
CA THR A 83 -4.82 -11.56 -15.90
C THR A 83 -4.52 -10.33 -15.03
N SER A 84 -4.69 -9.11 -15.56
CA SER A 84 -4.37 -7.87 -14.83
C SER A 84 -5.34 -7.61 -13.69
N GLU A 85 -6.63 -7.87 -13.91
CA GLU A 85 -7.67 -7.70 -12.89
C GLU A 85 -7.54 -8.79 -11.81
N ARG A 86 -7.18 -10.02 -12.20
CA ARG A 86 -6.90 -11.12 -11.27
C ARG A 86 -5.75 -10.80 -10.32
N GLU A 87 -4.68 -10.16 -10.80
CA GLU A 87 -3.60 -9.69 -9.94
C GLU A 87 -4.11 -8.69 -8.89
N LEU A 88 -4.93 -7.72 -9.31
CA LEU A 88 -5.49 -6.71 -8.40
C LEU A 88 -6.37 -7.34 -7.32
N ILE A 89 -7.27 -8.25 -7.69
CA ILE A 89 -8.17 -8.95 -6.75
C ILE A 89 -7.36 -9.73 -5.70
N ILE A 90 -6.35 -10.51 -6.14
CA ILE A 90 -5.54 -11.33 -5.22
C ILE A 90 -4.73 -10.44 -4.26
N ILE A 91 -4.15 -9.35 -4.75
CA ILE A 91 -3.35 -8.43 -3.91
C ILE A 91 -4.25 -7.66 -2.94
N GLU A 92 -5.44 -7.24 -3.37
CA GLU A 92 -6.41 -6.58 -2.50
C GLU A 92 -6.86 -7.53 -1.38
N GLU A 93 -7.26 -8.76 -1.71
CA GLU A 93 -7.68 -9.76 -0.73
C GLU A 93 -6.55 -10.07 0.27
N LEU A 94 -5.31 -10.21 -0.22
CA LEU A 94 -4.14 -10.36 0.66
C LEU A 94 -3.99 -9.18 1.61
N CYS A 95 -4.08 -7.95 1.10
CA CYS A 95 -3.95 -6.75 1.91
C CYS A 95 -5.05 -6.68 2.97
N GLN A 96 -6.30 -6.98 2.62
CA GLN A 96 -7.42 -6.99 3.56
C GLN A 96 -7.27 -8.07 4.63
N THR A 97 -6.87 -9.28 4.22
CA THR A 97 -6.59 -10.39 5.14
C THR A 97 -5.52 -10.00 6.16
N LEU A 98 -4.44 -9.36 5.71
CA LEU A 98 -3.33 -8.98 6.58
C LEU A 98 -3.61 -7.77 7.46
N LYS A 99 -4.44 -6.82 7.00
CA LYS A 99 -4.94 -5.72 7.84
C LYS A 99 -5.64 -6.28 9.07
N GLY A 100 -6.45 -7.34 8.86
CA GLY A 100 -7.15 -8.07 9.90
C GLY A 100 -8.00 -7.14 10.79
N LYS A 101 -8.30 -7.59 12.01
CA LYS A 101 -9.07 -6.78 12.99
C LYS A 101 -8.24 -5.75 13.75
N GLU A 102 -6.92 -5.83 13.66
CA GLU A 102 -5.99 -5.02 14.47
C GLU A 102 -5.60 -3.69 13.79
N ASN A 103 -6.28 -3.29 12.71
CA ASN A 103 -5.96 -2.09 11.92
C ASN A 103 -4.48 -1.98 11.56
N ARG A 104 -3.89 -3.09 11.10
CA ARG A 104 -2.50 -3.11 10.65
C ARG A 104 -2.35 -2.28 9.38
N PHE A 105 -1.17 -1.69 9.21
CA PHE A 105 -0.79 -0.96 8.01
C PHE A 105 -0.10 -1.92 7.04
N VAL A 106 -0.71 -2.12 5.87
CA VAL A 106 -0.18 -2.99 4.81
C VAL A 106 0.20 -2.14 3.61
N LEU A 107 1.38 -2.39 3.04
CA LEU A 107 1.89 -1.66 1.89
C LEU A 107 2.46 -2.64 0.85
N PRO A 108 1.77 -2.84 -0.28
CA PRO A 108 2.30 -3.59 -1.40
C PRO A 108 3.23 -2.71 -2.26
N PHE A 109 4.28 -3.32 -2.80
CA PHE A 109 5.17 -2.71 -3.79
C PHE A 109 5.44 -3.70 -4.93
N ARG A 110 5.19 -3.28 -6.16
CA ARG A 110 5.20 -4.17 -7.32
C ARG A 110 6.54 -4.16 -8.03
N PHE A 111 7.02 -5.33 -8.44
CA PHE A 111 8.19 -5.46 -9.31
C PHE A 111 7.80 -6.03 -10.67
N ARG A 112 8.04 -5.28 -11.75
CA ARG A 112 7.95 -5.78 -13.12
C ARG A 112 9.19 -6.57 -13.50
N ASN A 113 9.01 -7.48 -14.46
CA ASN A 113 10.13 -8.16 -15.10
C ASN A 113 10.94 -7.20 -16.01
N ASN A 114 12.04 -7.68 -16.58
CA ASN A 114 12.91 -6.87 -17.44
C ASN A 114 12.22 -6.26 -18.66
N SER A 115 11.13 -6.88 -19.15
CA SER A 115 10.36 -6.32 -20.27
C SER A 115 9.35 -5.25 -19.85
N GLY A 116 9.09 -5.07 -18.55
CA GLY A 116 8.07 -4.15 -18.01
C GLY A 116 6.63 -4.63 -18.14
N MET A 117 6.37 -5.69 -18.92
CA MET A 117 5.01 -6.09 -19.28
C MET A 117 4.32 -6.94 -18.21
N ARG A 118 5.07 -7.69 -17.41
CA ARG A 118 4.51 -8.64 -16.45
C ARG A 118 5.05 -8.37 -15.06
N THR A 119 4.18 -8.55 -14.07
CA THR A 119 4.58 -8.58 -12.67
C THR A 119 5.39 -9.84 -12.40
N SER A 120 6.59 -9.64 -11.86
CA SER A 120 7.46 -10.73 -11.39
C SER A 120 7.03 -11.17 -9.99
N HIS A 121 6.90 -10.22 -9.08
CA HIS A 121 6.51 -10.42 -7.68
C HIS A 121 6.08 -9.09 -7.06
N HIS A 122 5.56 -9.17 -5.83
CA HIS A 122 5.40 -8.03 -4.95
C HIS A 122 6.27 -8.22 -3.70
N LEU A 123 6.68 -7.11 -3.10
CA LEU A 123 7.03 -7.07 -1.68
C LEU A 123 5.83 -6.52 -0.92
N ILE A 124 5.44 -7.19 0.16
CA ILE A 124 4.35 -6.75 1.01
C ILE A 124 4.93 -6.42 2.37
N PHE A 125 4.81 -5.15 2.77
CA PHE A 125 5.18 -4.69 4.11
C PHE A 125 3.94 -4.66 5.00
N VAL A 126 4.10 -5.08 6.26
CA VAL A 126 3.06 -5.04 7.28
C VAL A 126 3.62 -4.51 8.59
N SER A 127 2.94 -3.52 9.16
CA SER A 127 3.29 -2.91 10.45
C SER A 127 2.05 -2.69 11.32
N LYS A 128 2.21 -2.67 12.64
CA LYS A 128 1.17 -2.22 13.57
C LYS A 128 1.23 -0.71 13.85
N HIS A 129 2.28 -0.03 13.37
CA HIS A 129 2.53 1.36 13.74
C HIS A 129 2.64 2.27 12.52
N PHE A 130 1.90 3.38 12.54
CA PHE A 130 1.87 4.32 11.42
C PHE A 130 3.26 4.83 11.04
N LYS A 131 4.13 5.06 12.03
CA LYS A 131 5.51 5.52 11.75
C LYS A 131 6.33 4.53 10.91
N GLY A 132 6.18 3.22 11.15
CA GLY A 132 6.85 2.19 10.36
C GLY A 132 6.32 2.18 8.92
N TYR A 133 5.00 2.29 8.78
CA TYR A 133 4.34 2.45 7.49
C TYR A 133 4.79 3.71 6.74
N GLU A 134 4.83 4.89 7.38
CA GLU A 134 5.28 6.14 6.77
C GLU A 134 6.73 6.02 6.27
N ILE A 135 7.64 5.48 7.08
CA ILE A 135 9.04 5.30 6.70
C ILE A 135 9.16 4.38 5.49
N MET A 136 8.51 3.20 5.54
CA MET A 136 8.56 2.25 4.42
C MET A 136 7.93 2.83 3.16
N LYS A 137 6.84 3.58 3.32
CA LYS A 137 6.15 4.25 2.22
C LYS A 137 7.03 5.28 1.53
N GLU A 138 7.80 6.06 2.28
CA GLU A 138 8.78 7.01 1.73
C GLU A 138 9.95 6.30 1.05
N ILE A 139 10.42 5.16 1.58
CA ILE A 139 11.45 4.34 0.91
C ILE A 139 10.92 3.83 -0.44
N MET A 140 9.77 3.16 -0.44
CA MET A 140 9.14 2.64 -1.65
C MET A 140 8.79 3.74 -2.66
N ALA A 141 8.40 4.92 -2.20
CA ALA A 141 8.18 6.08 -3.08
C ALA A 141 9.45 6.52 -3.81
N LYS A 142 10.62 6.46 -3.15
CA LYS A 142 11.93 6.78 -3.76
C LYS A 142 12.40 5.71 -4.73
N GLU A 143 12.13 4.44 -4.42
CA GLU A 143 12.49 3.30 -5.26
C GLU A 143 11.49 3.07 -6.42
N SER A 144 10.39 3.82 -6.46
CA SER A 144 9.43 3.76 -7.56
C SER A 144 10.09 4.24 -8.86
N SER A 145 9.95 3.47 -9.93
CA SER A 145 10.55 3.82 -11.23
C SER A 145 9.84 4.98 -11.91
N GLU A 146 8.60 5.28 -11.52
CA GLU A 146 7.79 6.34 -12.11
C GLU A 146 7.26 7.29 -11.04
N ASN A 147 7.20 8.56 -11.42
CA ASN A 147 6.67 9.62 -10.59
C ASN A 147 5.94 10.63 -11.49
N ILE A 148 4.61 10.69 -11.36
CA ILE A 148 3.75 11.55 -12.18
C ILE A 148 3.23 12.70 -11.30
N GLN A 149 3.56 13.94 -11.67
CA GLN A 149 3.24 15.15 -10.89
C GLN A 149 3.67 15.08 -9.40
N GLY A 150 4.76 14.37 -9.08
CA GLY A 150 5.22 14.19 -7.71
C GLY A 150 4.63 12.97 -7.01
N VAL A 151 3.70 12.23 -7.63
CA VAL A 151 3.05 11.04 -7.07
C VAL A 151 3.76 9.77 -7.54
N PRO A 152 4.35 8.96 -6.64
CA PRO A 152 5.06 7.74 -6.99
C PRO A 152 4.12 6.63 -7.45
N SER A 153 4.61 5.72 -8.29
CA SER A 153 3.85 4.55 -8.77
C SER A 153 3.74 3.40 -7.76
N PHE A 154 4.61 3.33 -6.75
CA PHE A 154 4.80 2.14 -5.89
C PHE A 154 5.11 0.87 -6.71
N GLU A 155 5.81 1.06 -7.83
CA GLU A 155 6.22 0.01 -8.74
C GLU A 155 7.67 0.25 -9.19
N TYR A 156 8.47 -0.82 -9.17
CA TYR A 156 9.76 -0.88 -9.85
C TYR A 156 9.61 -1.57 -11.21
N SER A 157 10.05 -0.89 -12.27
CA SER A 157 10.01 -1.39 -13.64
C SER A 157 11.28 -0.99 -14.40
N PRO A 158 12.15 -1.95 -14.76
CA PRO A 158 13.34 -1.68 -15.57
C PRO A 158 13.05 -1.03 -16.93
N ALA A 159 11.84 -1.23 -17.45
CA ALA A 159 11.43 -0.72 -18.76
C ALA A 159 10.76 0.66 -18.71
N ALA A 160 10.44 1.19 -17.52
CA ALA A 160 9.71 2.46 -17.35
C ALA A 160 10.38 3.67 -18.01
N GLN A 161 11.71 3.65 -18.15
CA GLN A 161 12.46 4.70 -18.85
C GLN A 161 12.10 4.84 -20.34
N ARG A 162 11.34 3.89 -20.92
CA ARG A 162 11.12 3.79 -22.38
C ARG A 162 9.76 4.32 -22.88
N GLN A 163 8.83 4.76 -22.04
CA GLN A 163 7.44 5.08 -22.47
C GLN A 163 6.84 6.39 -21.91
N PRO A 164 7.39 7.58 -22.21
CA PRO A 164 6.96 8.84 -21.60
C PRO A 164 5.49 9.28 -21.87
N LEU A 165 4.91 8.95 -23.04
CA LEU A 165 3.61 9.51 -23.47
C LEU A 165 2.37 8.99 -22.71
N LEU A 166 2.37 7.73 -22.24
CA LEU A 166 1.23 7.17 -21.50
C LEU A 166 1.02 7.85 -20.13
N PHE A 167 2.07 8.48 -19.58
CA PHE A 167 2.06 9.10 -18.26
C PHE A 167 1.37 10.46 -18.23
N GLU A 168 1.38 11.20 -19.35
CA GLU A 168 0.80 12.56 -19.45
C GLU A 168 -0.74 12.57 -19.36
N LEU A 169 -1.39 11.42 -19.56
CA LEU A 169 -2.84 11.28 -19.48
C LEU A 169 -3.36 11.17 -18.04
N SER A 170 -2.52 10.79 -17.07
CA SER A 170 -2.94 10.67 -15.68
C SER A 170 -2.83 12.01 -14.93
N ARG A 171 -3.82 12.31 -14.07
CA ARG A 171 -3.92 13.57 -13.31
C ARG A 171 -4.00 13.29 -11.79
N PRO A 172 -3.00 12.59 -11.22
CA PRO A 172 -3.06 12.06 -9.87
C PRO A 172 -3.20 13.16 -8.79
N ILE A 173 -2.65 14.36 -9.02
CA ILE A 173 -2.73 15.48 -8.07
C ILE A 173 -4.14 16.07 -8.05
N GLU A 174 -4.77 16.20 -9.21
CA GLU A 174 -6.15 16.65 -9.35
C GLU A 174 -7.13 15.63 -8.76
N ASP A 175 -6.85 14.33 -8.89
CA ASP A 175 -7.64 13.29 -8.21
C ASP A 175 -7.54 13.42 -6.68
N LEU A 176 -6.33 13.67 -6.14
CA LEU A 176 -6.15 13.88 -4.70
C LEU A 176 -6.93 15.11 -4.22
N GLU A 177 -6.92 16.18 -4.99
CA GLU A 177 -7.69 17.39 -4.68
C GLU A 177 -9.19 17.09 -4.51
N LYS A 178 -9.77 16.38 -5.47
CA LYS A 178 -11.20 15.99 -5.43
C LYS A 178 -11.50 15.10 -4.22
N MET A 179 -10.68 14.07 -4.00
CA MET A 179 -10.83 13.17 -2.85
C MET A 179 -10.81 13.93 -1.52
N LEU A 180 -9.90 14.90 -1.36
CA LEU A 180 -9.81 15.68 -0.12
C LEU A 180 -11.05 16.56 0.09
N ILE A 181 -11.59 17.18 -0.96
CA ILE A 181 -12.83 17.97 -0.87
C ILE A 181 -14.00 17.08 -0.46
N ASP A 182 -14.15 15.91 -1.08
CA ASP A 182 -15.27 15.01 -0.84
C ASP A 182 -15.20 14.38 0.57
N ASP A 183 -14.03 13.86 0.97
CA ASP A 183 -13.85 13.14 2.25
C ASP A 183 -13.91 14.10 3.48
N TYR A 184 -13.49 15.35 3.30
CA TYR A 184 -13.35 16.33 4.39
C TYR A 184 -14.32 17.51 4.33
N LYS A 185 -15.31 17.50 3.44
CA LYS A 185 -16.34 18.54 3.33
C LYS A 185 -16.91 18.96 4.69
N GLY A 186 -16.92 20.26 4.96
CA GLY A 186 -17.39 20.84 6.23
C GLY A 186 -16.54 20.55 7.46
N LYS A 187 -15.35 19.92 7.32
CA LYS A 187 -14.46 19.60 8.45
C LYS A 187 -13.27 20.55 8.50
N THR A 188 -12.70 20.67 9.70
CA THR A 188 -11.45 21.40 9.94
C THR A 188 -10.46 20.51 10.68
N LEU A 189 -9.31 20.22 10.07
CA LEU A 189 -8.30 19.30 10.61
C LEU A 189 -6.89 19.85 10.37
N LYS A 190 -5.89 19.33 11.09
CA LYS A 190 -4.48 19.63 10.79
C LYS A 190 -4.04 18.93 9.52
N MET A 191 -3.08 19.52 8.82
CA MET A 191 -2.43 18.88 7.67
C MET A 191 -1.89 17.49 7.99
N GLU A 192 -1.27 17.31 9.16
CA GLU A 192 -0.76 16.01 9.60
C GLU A 192 -1.87 14.98 9.79
N ASP A 193 -3.00 15.39 10.38
CA ASP A 193 -4.13 14.49 10.64
C ASP A 193 -4.78 14.04 9.32
N ILE A 194 -4.99 14.98 8.39
CA ILE A 194 -5.46 14.71 7.02
C ILE A 194 -4.55 13.70 6.34
N TYR A 195 -3.23 13.92 6.44
CA TYR A 195 -2.26 12.99 5.88
C TYR A 195 -2.38 11.61 6.52
N CYS A 196 -2.28 11.51 7.85
CA CYS A 196 -2.26 10.25 8.58
C CYS A 196 -3.51 9.40 8.31
N GLU A 197 -4.68 10.02 8.28
CA GLU A 197 -5.95 9.36 8.02
C GLU A 197 -6.10 8.96 6.54
N HIS A 198 -5.88 9.90 5.61
CA HIS A 198 -6.21 9.68 4.20
C HIS A 198 -5.16 8.82 3.47
N ASN A 199 -3.88 8.86 3.85
CA ASN A 199 -2.85 8.26 3.01
C ASN A 199 -2.76 6.73 3.07
N VAL A 200 -3.36 6.09 4.08
CA VAL A 200 -3.27 4.64 4.27
C VAL A 200 -3.93 3.91 3.10
N GLY A 201 -3.19 3.00 2.45
CA GLY A 201 -3.68 2.27 1.26
C GLY A 201 -3.75 3.10 -0.03
N ARG A 202 -3.33 4.38 -0.02
CA ARG A 202 -3.30 5.25 -1.20
C ARG A 202 -1.86 5.57 -1.61
N ARG A 203 -1.60 5.83 -2.90
CA ARG A 203 -0.27 6.14 -3.47
C ARG A 203 0.30 7.52 -3.11
N TYR A 204 -0.41 8.32 -2.32
CA TYR A 204 0.01 9.69 -2.00
C TYR A 204 0.93 9.72 -0.78
N ILE A 205 2.05 10.43 -0.91
CA ILE A 205 2.99 10.71 0.19
C ILE A 205 2.77 12.11 0.77
N LYS A 206 3.32 12.39 1.95
CA LYS A 206 3.08 13.65 2.71
C LYS A 206 3.26 14.90 1.86
N ARG A 207 4.29 14.91 1.00
CA ARG A 207 4.55 15.98 0.02
C ARG A 207 3.35 16.26 -0.89
N ASN A 208 2.66 15.24 -1.39
CA ASN A 208 1.53 15.44 -2.31
C ASN A 208 0.38 16.20 -1.65
N TYR A 209 0.07 15.87 -0.39
CA TYR A 209 -0.94 16.60 0.39
C TYR A 209 -0.54 18.06 0.58
N LYS A 210 0.70 18.34 0.97
CA LYS A 210 1.19 19.73 1.11
C LYS A 210 1.08 20.51 -0.21
N THR A 211 1.42 19.88 -1.33
CA THR A 211 1.30 20.48 -2.66
C THR A 211 -0.16 20.78 -3.00
N VAL A 212 -1.07 19.82 -2.83
CA VAL A 212 -2.50 19.96 -3.14
C VAL A 212 -3.16 21.00 -2.24
N LEU A 213 -2.96 20.92 -0.92
CA LEU A 213 -3.55 21.87 0.03
C LEU A 213 -3.04 23.30 -0.21
N LYS A 214 -1.76 23.46 -0.55
CA LYS A 214 -1.22 24.77 -0.93
C LYS A 214 -1.95 25.32 -2.16
N LYS A 215 -2.07 24.51 -3.22
CA LYS A 215 -2.78 24.87 -4.46
C LYS A 215 -4.24 25.23 -4.18
N MET A 216 -4.96 24.41 -3.42
CA MET A 216 -6.37 24.64 -3.07
C MET A 216 -6.57 25.95 -2.30
N LYS A 217 -5.63 26.29 -1.41
CA LYS A 217 -5.64 27.57 -0.70
C LYS A 217 -5.43 28.75 -1.66
N GLU A 218 -4.46 28.66 -2.56
CA GLU A 218 -4.18 29.70 -3.57
C GLU A 218 -5.38 29.91 -4.51
N GLU A 219 -6.14 28.85 -4.79
CA GLU A 219 -7.38 28.87 -5.58
C GLU A 219 -8.63 29.27 -4.79
N GLY A 220 -8.51 29.50 -3.46
CA GLY A 220 -9.64 29.88 -2.60
C GLY A 220 -10.65 28.76 -2.32
N LYS A 221 -10.30 27.49 -2.58
CA LYS A 221 -11.16 26.32 -2.34
C LYS A 221 -11.22 25.89 -0.87
N ILE A 222 -10.22 26.26 -0.10
CA ILE A 222 -10.12 26.00 1.34
C ILE A 222 -9.60 27.24 2.05
N THR A 223 -9.78 27.28 3.36
CA THR A 223 -9.15 28.29 4.22
C THR A 223 -8.18 27.63 5.20
N THR A 224 -7.20 28.39 5.70
CA THR A 224 -6.19 27.88 6.62
C THR A 224 -6.05 28.74 7.86
N ASN A 225 -5.64 28.12 8.98
CA ASN A 225 -5.17 28.83 10.16
C ASN A 225 -3.74 28.34 10.49
N PRO A 226 -2.72 29.22 10.44
CA PRO A 226 -2.79 30.65 10.13
C PRO A 226 -3.17 30.93 8.66
N ILE A 227 -3.74 32.11 8.42
CA ILE A 227 -4.10 32.60 7.08
C ILE A 227 -2.81 32.84 6.29
N ASP A 228 -1.82 33.49 6.89
CA ASP A 228 -0.52 33.72 6.27
C ASP A 228 0.41 32.54 6.55
N LEU A 229 0.81 31.84 5.48
CA LEU A 229 1.75 30.73 5.54
C LEU A 229 3.12 31.20 5.11
N ARG A 230 4.18 30.63 5.69
CA ARG A 230 5.55 30.92 5.26
C ARG A 230 5.71 30.54 3.78
N PRO A 231 6.30 31.42 2.94
CA PRO A 231 6.46 31.18 1.51
C PRO A 231 7.11 29.83 1.23
N GLY A 232 6.50 29.06 0.31
CA GLY A 232 7.03 27.76 -0.12
C GLY A 232 6.76 26.58 0.83
N THR A 233 6.05 26.77 1.95
CA THR A 233 5.80 25.70 2.93
C THR A 233 4.33 25.53 3.30
N PHE A 234 3.94 24.29 3.62
CA PHE A 234 2.68 23.96 4.27
C PHE A 234 3.03 23.12 5.50
N GLY A 235 2.92 23.70 6.69
CA GLY A 235 3.35 23.06 7.93
C GLY A 235 2.37 21.97 8.38
N ASP A 236 2.89 20.97 9.10
CA ASP A 236 2.12 19.82 9.60
C ASP A 236 0.99 20.27 10.56
N ASN A 237 1.22 21.36 11.30
CA ASN A 237 0.29 21.93 12.26
C ASN A 237 -0.69 22.95 11.65
N VAL A 238 -0.65 23.21 10.34
CA VAL A 238 -1.59 24.13 9.70
C VAL A 238 -2.99 23.51 9.75
N MET A 239 -3.95 24.23 10.31
CA MET A 239 -5.35 23.84 10.26
C MET A 239 -5.91 24.17 8.88
N VAL A 240 -6.64 23.24 8.30
CA VAL A 240 -7.31 23.37 7.01
C VAL A 240 -8.80 23.22 7.21
N SER A 241 -9.57 24.17 6.70
CA SER A 241 -11.02 24.13 6.70
C SER A 241 -11.54 23.93 5.28
N PHE A 242 -12.26 22.83 5.08
CA PHE A 242 -12.96 22.52 3.84
C PHE A 242 -14.40 23.03 3.95
N PRO A 243 -14.89 23.80 2.96
CA PRO A 243 -16.25 24.33 2.97
C PRO A 243 -17.34 23.25 2.89
#